data_AF-A0A9P6K9J5-F1
#
_entry.id   AF-A0A9P6K9J5-F1
#
_cell.length_a   1.000
_cell.length_b   1.000
_cell.length_c   1.000
_cell.angle_alpha   90.00
_cell.angle_beta   90.00
_cell.angle_gamma   90.00
#
_symmetry.space_group_name_H-M   'P 1'
#
loop_
_entity.id
_entity.type
_entity.pdbx_description
1 polymer ?
#
loop_
_entity_poly.entity_id
_entity_poly.type
_entity_poly.pdbx_seq_one_letter_code
_entity_poly.pdbx_strand_id
1 'polypeptide(L)'
;MTALTSVSVIGLGAMGYVIAETFVKAGFSTTVWNRSIEKASPLAAKGAHVAKTVVKAVEANKLIIICVLDNNVVDDILTLAGSSLRDRIVINYTHGIPGDAIASSKIVAANGGQYLDSAILHTPQS
;
A
#
# COMPACT_ATOMS: atom_id res chain seq x y z
N MET A 1 15.49 15.55 15.14
CA MET A 1 14.36 15.64 14.18
C MET A 1 13.75 14.27 14.08
N THR A 2 12.61 14.02 14.72
CA THR A 2 11.84 12.80 14.45
C THR A 2 11.43 12.87 12.97
N ALA A 3 11.92 11.93 12.17
CA ALA A 3 11.51 11.86 10.78
C ALA A 3 9.98 11.79 10.73
N LEU A 4 9.33 12.68 9.97
CA LEU A 4 7.92 12.51 9.64
C LEU A 4 7.77 11.11 9.08
N THR A 5 7.05 10.25 9.80
CA THR A 5 6.76 8.89 9.36
C THR A 5 5.91 8.99 8.11
N SER A 6 6.39 8.39 7.02
CA SER A 6 5.77 8.47 5.71
C SER A 6 5.36 7.08 5.21
N VAL A 7 4.26 7.02 4.48
CA VAL A 7 3.62 5.76 4.08
C VAL A 7 2.94 5.90 2.72
N SER A 8 3.04 4.84 1.91
CA SER A 8 2.24 4.71 0.70
C SER A 8 1.12 3.70 0.92
N VAL A 9 -0.12 4.07 0.61
CA VAL A 9 -1.28 3.16 0.63
C VAL A 9 -1.75 2.92 -0.81
N ILE A 10 -1.71 1.65 -1.22
CA ILE A 10 -2.03 1.17 -2.55
C ILE A 10 -3.32 0.35 -2.48
N GLY A 11 -4.34 0.81 -3.20
CA GLY A 11 -5.68 0.26 -3.14
C GLY A 11 -6.56 1.07 -2.19
N LEU A 12 -7.60 1.69 -2.73
CA LEU A 12 -8.52 2.59 -2.00
C LEU A 12 -9.95 2.05 -2.04
N GLY A 13 -10.10 0.75 -1.74
CA GLY A 13 -11.38 0.18 -1.35
C GLY A 13 -11.84 0.68 0.03
N ALA A 14 -12.91 0.14 0.58
CA ALA A 14 -13.44 0.58 1.88
C ALA A 14 -12.36 0.58 2.99
N MET A 15 -11.62 -0.52 3.11
CA MET A 15 -10.57 -0.66 4.12
C MET A 15 -9.33 0.20 3.80
N GLY A 16 -8.81 0.13 2.58
CA GLY A 16 -7.63 0.91 2.16
C GLY A 16 -7.84 2.42 2.29
N TYR A 17 -9.05 2.91 2.03
CA TYR A 17 -9.41 4.31 2.25
C TYR A 17 -9.34 4.70 3.74
N VAL A 18 -9.92 3.89 4.63
CA VAL A 18 -9.87 4.15 6.08
C VAL A 18 -8.43 4.15 6.58
N ILE A 19 -7.61 3.18 6.16
CA ILE A 19 -6.18 3.12 6.51
C ILE A 19 -5.47 4.41 6.09
N ALA A 20 -5.62 4.83 4.83
CA ALA A 20 -5.00 6.04 4.32
C ALA A 20 -5.49 7.29 5.06
N GLU A 21 -6.80 7.39 5.32
CA GLU A 21 -7.38 8.50 6.07
C GLU A 21 -6.84 8.59 7.49
N THR A 22 -6.67 7.45 8.18
CA THR A 22 -6.10 7.40 9.52
C THR A 22 -4.67 7.95 9.55
N PHE A 23 -3.82 7.58 8.59
CA PHE A 23 -2.46 8.11 8.50
C PHE A 23 -2.44 9.61 8.22
N VAL A 24 -3.27 10.08 7.29
CA VAL A 24 -3.42 11.51 6.98
C VAL A 24 -3.85 12.29 8.22
N LYS A 25 -4.89 11.83 8.94
CA LYS A 25 -5.39 12.46 10.17
C LYS A 25 -4.33 12.48 11.28
N ALA A 26 -3.47 11.48 11.34
CA ALA A 26 -2.36 11.39 12.30
C ALA A 26 -1.14 12.25 11.91
N GLY A 27 -1.18 12.96 10.76
CA GLY A 27 -0.10 13.85 10.31
C GLY A 27 1.04 13.16 9.57
N PHE A 28 0.86 11.91 9.13
CA PHE A 28 1.87 11.18 8.35
C PHE A 28 1.88 11.71 6.91
N SER A 29 3.08 11.83 6.32
CA SER A 29 3.19 12.11 4.88
C SER A 29 2.70 10.88 4.11
N THR A 30 1.46 10.94 3.64
CA THR A 30 0.75 9.79 3.09
C THR A 30 0.63 9.94 1.58
N THR A 31 1.22 9.01 0.85
CA THR A 31 1.00 8.87 -0.60
C THR A 31 -0.06 7.81 -0.84
N VAL A 32 -0.96 8.04 -1.78
CA VAL A 32 -2.05 7.11 -2.11
C VAL A 32 -2.06 6.81 -3.59
N TRP A 33 -2.44 5.59 -3.93
CA TRP A 33 -2.70 5.19 -5.31
C TRP A 33 -3.86 4.21 -5.39
N ASN A 34 -4.66 4.36 -6.44
CA ASN A 34 -5.69 3.40 -6.81
C ASN A 34 -5.82 3.37 -8.33
N ARG A 35 -6.22 2.22 -8.89
CA ARG A 35 -6.44 2.07 -10.34
C ARG A 35 -7.43 3.11 -10.89
N SER A 36 -8.49 3.37 -10.13
CA SER A 36 -9.45 4.43 -10.45
C SER A 36 -9.14 5.67 -9.60
N ILE A 37 -8.70 6.74 -10.26
CA ILE A 37 -8.15 7.94 -9.63
C ILE A 37 -9.19 8.71 -8.79
N GLU A 38 -10.47 8.61 -9.15
CA GLU A 38 -11.58 9.27 -8.47
C GLU A 38 -11.73 8.85 -7.01
N LYS A 39 -11.27 7.64 -6.65
CA LYS A 39 -11.26 7.16 -5.26
C LYS A 39 -10.18 7.84 -4.39
N ALA A 40 -9.16 8.44 -5.02
CA ALA A 40 -8.10 9.16 -4.32
C ALA A 40 -8.44 10.64 -4.07
N SER A 41 -9.35 11.23 -4.86
CA SER A 41 -9.72 12.64 -4.76
C SER A 41 -10.15 13.09 -3.36
N PRO A 42 -10.98 12.33 -2.60
CA PRO A 42 -11.36 12.74 -1.26
C PRO A 42 -10.20 12.72 -0.24
N LEU A 43 -9.19 11.87 -0.46
CA LEU A 43 -7.99 11.83 0.39
C LEU A 43 -7.02 12.96 0.03
N ALA A 44 -6.95 13.34 -1.25
CA ALA A 44 -6.18 14.50 -1.69
C ALA A 44 -6.67 15.79 -1.01
N ALA A 45 -8.00 15.97 -0.93
CA ALA A 45 -8.62 17.09 -0.22
C ALA A 45 -8.30 17.10 1.28
N LYS A 46 -7.91 15.96 1.86
CA LYS A 46 -7.50 15.80 3.27
C LYS A 46 -6.00 15.93 3.47
N GLY A 47 -5.21 16.09 2.40
CA GLY A 47 -3.75 16.27 2.47
C GLY A 47 -2.91 15.07 2.00
N ALA A 48 -3.52 14.02 1.45
CA ALA A 48 -2.76 12.93 0.84
C ALA A 48 -2.12 13.34 -0.50
N HIS A 49 -0.94 12.80 -0.79
CA HIS A 49 -0.31 12.92 -2.11
C HIS A 49 -0.82 11.81 -3.04
N VAL A 50 -1.42 12.16 -4.18
CA VAL A 50 -1.91 11.16 -5.13
C VAL A 50 -0.82 10.83 -6.15
N ALA A 51 -0.33 9.59 -6.13
CA ALA A 51 0.63 9.12 -7.12
C ALA A 51 -0.05 8.89 -8.48
N LYS A 52 0.66 9.17 -9.58
CA LYS A 52 0.14 8.95 -10.94
C LYS A 52 0.22 7.49 -11.39
N THR A 53 1.15 6.73 -10.84
CA THR A 53 1.34 5.30 -11.12
C THR A 53 1.63 4.56 -9.84
N VAL A 54 1.39 3.25 -9.82
CA VAL A 54 1.69 2.41 -8.65
C VAL A 54 3.19 2.37 -8.35
N VAL A 55 4.03 2.36 -9.40
CA VAL A 55 5.49 2.44 -9.27
C VAL A 55 5.88 3.74 -8.55
N LYS A 56 5.30 4.89 -8.92
CA LYS A 56 5.55 6.16 -8.24
C LYS A 56 5.08 6.15 -6.79
N ALA A 57 4.01 5.43 -6.48
CA ALA A 57 3.57 5.24 -5.09
C ALA A 57 4.60 4.42 -4.28
N VAL A 58 5.14 3.34 -4.85
CA VAL A 58 6.17 2.51 -4.21
C VAL A 58 7.48 3.27 -4.02
N GLU A 59 7.89 4.07 -5.00
CA GLU A 59 9.12 4.86 -4.92
C GLU A 59 9.05 5.92 -3.83
N ALA A 60 7.87 6.51 -3.60
CA ALA A 60 7.67 7.68 -2.75
C ALA A 60 8.04 7.46 -1.27
N ASN A 61 7.83 6.25 -0.74
CA ASN A 61 8.01 5.96 0.69
C ASN A 61 8.67 4.61 0.94
N LYS A 62 9.29 4.44 2.12
CA LYS A 62 9.86 3.16 2.54
C LYS A 62 8.81 2.13 2.94
N LEU A 63 7.75 2.57 3.60
CA LEU A 63 6.64 1.72 4.04
C LEU A 63 5.53 1.75 2.98
N ILE A 64 5.19 0.58 2.46
CA ILE A 64 4.13 0.37 1.48
C ILE A 64 3.06 -0.51 2.10
N ILE A 65 1.82 -0.05 2.07
CA ILE A 65 0.64 -0.80 2.50
C ILE A 65 -0.20 -1.11 1.28
N ILE A 66 -0.48 -2.39 1.04
CA ILE A 66 -1.33 -2.85 -0.05
C ILE A 66 -2.64 -3.38 0.53
N CYS A 67 -3.77 -2.87 0.04
CA CYS A 67 -5.11 -3.31 0.41
C CYS A 67 -6.01 -3.31 -0.84
N VAL A 68 -6.00 -4.42 -1.56
CA VAL A 68 -6.75 -4.60 -2.82
C VAL A 68 -7.76 -5.74 -2.71
N LEU A 69 -8.42 -6.09 -3.81
CA LEU A 69 -9.53 -7.06 -3.82
C LEU A 69 -9.04 -8.51 -3.77
N ASP A 70 -7.97 -8.84 -4.50
CA ASP A 70 -7.47 -10.20 -4.68
C ASP A 70 -5.94 -10.20 -4.80
N ASN A 71 -5.32 -11.35 -4.53
CA ASN A 71 -3.86 -11.49 -4.52
C ASN A 71 -3.23 -11.47 -5.91
N ASN A 72 -3.98 -11.74 -6.99
CA ASN A 72 -3.44 -11.57 -8.34
C ASN A 72 -3.11 -10.10 -8.60
N VAL A 73 -3.98 -9.18 -8.15
CA VAL A 73 -3.70 -7.74 -8.21
C VAL A 73 -2.49 -7.36 -7.35
N VAL A 74 -2.27 -8.02 -6.21
CA VAL A 74 -1.06 -7.81 -5.39
C VAL A 74 0.18 -8.20 -6.18
N ASP A 75 0.21 -9.40 -6.75
CA ASP A 75 1.36 -9.90 -7.50
C ASP A 75 1.64 -9.06 -8.77
N ASP A 76 0.60 -8.58 -9.46
CA ASP A 76 0.73 -7.65 -10.59
C ASP A 76 1.37 -6.32 -10.16
N ILE A 77 0.93 -5.76 -9.02
CA ILE A 77 1.50 -4.53 -8.45
C ILE A 77 2.97 -4.73 -8.10
N LEU A 78 3.31 -5.84 -7.44
CA LEU A 78 4.67 -6.15 -7.02
C LEU A 78 5.59 -6.39 -8.21
N THR A 79 5.10 -7.13 -9.21
CA THR A 79 5.83 -7.39 -10.46
C THR A 79 6.09 -6.10 -11.22
N LEU A 80 5.09 -5.22 -11.32
CA LEU A 80 5.24 -3.92 -11.98
C LEU A 80 6.19 -2.98 -11.22
N ALA A 81 6.19 -3.03 -9.89
CA ALA A 81 7.12 -2.24 -9.07
C ALA A 81 8.58 -2.67 -9.26
N GLY A 82 8.82 -3.97 -9.42
CA GLY A 82 10.14 -4.53 -9.74
C GLY A 82 11.23 -4.01 -8.78
N SER A 83 12.32 -3.49 -9.35
CA SER A 83 13.46 -2.97 -8.58
C SER A 83 13.13 -1.78 -7.66
N SER A 84 11.97 -1.13 -7.84
CA SER A 84 11.49 -0.06 -6.93
C SER A 84 11.19 -0.58 -5.52
N LEU A 85 11.01 -1.90 -5.38
CA LEU A 85 10.81 -2.58 -4.09
C LEU A 85 12.10 -2.67 -3.26
N ARG A 86 13.27 -2.37 -3.83
CA ARG A 86 14.54 -2.43 -3.12
C ARG A 86 14.50 -1.54 -1.87
N ASP A 87 14.92 -2.12 -0.74
CA ASP A 87 14.94 -1.46 0.57
C ASP A 87 13.56 -0.95 1.04
N ARG A 88 12.46 -1.48 0.48
CA ARG A 88 11.08 -1.20 0.89
C ARG A 88 10.56 -2.26 1.85
N ILE A 89 9.63 -1.85 2.71
CA ILE A 89 8.84 -2.74 3.57
C ILE A 89 7.42 -2.75 3.00
N VAL A 90 6.96 -3.92 2.56
CA VAL A 90 5.61 -4.13 2.03
C VAL A 90 4.78 -4.85 3.08
N ILE A 91 3.68 -4.24 3.49
CA ILE A 91 2.65 -4.85 4.32
C ILE A 91 1.43 -5.11 3.45
N ASN A 92 1.05 -6.37 3.28
CA ASN A 92 -0.15 -6.77 2.56
C ASN A 92 -1.30 -7.00 3.54
N TYR A 93 -2.42 -6.30 3.34
CA TYR A 93 -3.69 -6.50 4.06
C TYR A 93 -4.77 -7.14 3.19
N THR A 94 -4.42 -7.57 1.98
CA THR A 94 -5.34 -8.26 1.08
C THR A 94 -5.65 -9.64 1.64
N HIS A 95 -6.93 -10.00 1.70
CA HIS A 95 -7.32 -11.31 2.19
C HIS A 95 -6.81 -12.40 1.23
N GLY A 96 -6.26 -13.49 1.77
CA GLY A 96 -5.66 -14.54 0.96
C GLY A 96 -5.47 -15.85 1.72
N ILE A 97 -4.95 -16.85 1.02
CA ILE A 97 -4.49 -18.10 1.61
C ILE A 97 -2.97 -18.05 1.83
N PRO A 98 -2.39 -18.92 2.69
CA PRO A 98 -0.94 -18.90 2.94
C PRO A 98 -0.06 -19.03 1.69
N GLY A 99 -0.55 -19.73 0.65
CA GLY A 99 0.15 -19.86 -0.63
C GLY A 99 0.36 -18.52 -1.34
N ASP A 100 -0.61 -17.60 -1.23
CA ASP A 100 -0.56 -16.27 -1.84
C ASP A 100 0.53 -15.42 -1.17
N ALA A 101 0.56 -15.39 0.16
CA ALA A 101 1.57 -14.68 0.93
C ALA A 101 3.00 -15.18 0.62
N ILE A 102 3.16 -16.50 0.45
CA ILE A 102 4.44 -17.09 0.06
C ILE A 102 4.83 -16.63 -1.36
N ALA A 103 3.91 -16.58 -2.31
CA ALA A 103 4.18 -16.10 -3.67
C ALA A 103 4.60 -14.62 -3.68
N SER A 104 3.81 -13.74 -3.07
CA SER A 104 4.11 -12.31 -2.99
C SER A 104 5.42 -12.03 -2.25
N SER A 105 5.71 -12.76 -1.17
CA SER A 105 6.98 -12.60 -0.42
C SER A 105 8.21 -12.92 -1.27
N LYS A 106 8.12 -13.93 -2.16
CA LYS A 106 9.21 -14.27 -3.09
C LYS A 106 9.45 -13.15 -4.10
N ILE A 107 8.39 -12.54 -4.63
CA ILE A 107 8.51 -11.41 -5.57
C ILE A 107 9.22 -10.24 -4.89
N VAL A 108 8.82 -9.88 -3.66
CA VAL A 108 9.43 -8.77 -2.92
C VAL A 108 10.89 -9.06 -2.56
N ALA A 109 11.18 -10.26 -2.06
CA ALA A 109 12.54 -10.66 -1.68
C ALA A 109 13.49 -10.70 -2.90
N ALA A 110 13.01 -11.20 -4.06
CA ALA A 110 13.78 -11.21 -5.30
C ALA A 110 14.17 -9.79 -5.78
N ASN A 111 13.39 -8.77 -5.39
CA ASN A 111 13.66 -7.37 -5.70
C ASN A 111 14.34 -6.61 -4.54
N GLY A 112 14.77 -7.31 -3.47
CA GLY A 112 15.50 -6.71 -2.35
C GLY A 112 14.65 -5.93 -1.36
N GLY A 113 13.34 -6.21 -1.30
CA GLY A 113 12.45 -5.67 -0.27
C GLY A 113 12.21 -6.65 0.88
N GLN A 114 11.46 -6.18 1.88
CA GLN A 114 10.95 -6.98 3.00
C GLN A 114 9.42 -7.06 2.90
N TYR A 115 8.86 -8.22 3.22
CA TYR A 115 7.42 -8.47 3.10
C TYR A 115 6.84 -8.98 4.42
N LEU A 116 5.67 -8.46 4.78
CA LEU A 116 4.85 -8.91 5.89
C LEU A 116 3.41 -9.09 5.40
N ASP A 117 2.87 -10.29 5.59
CA ASP A 117 1.44 -10.54 5.38
C ASP A 117 0.69 -10.28 6.69
N SER A 118 -0.41 -9.52 6.62
CA SER A 118 -1.16 -9.12 7.80
C SER A 118 -2.66 -9.24 7.55
N ALA A 119 -3.39 -9.77 8.53
CA ALA A 119 -4.84 -9.79 8.50
C ALA A 119 -5.41 -8.66 9.38
N ILE A 120 -6.39 -7.91 8.87
CA ILE A 120 -7.21 -7.01 9.71
C ILE A 120 -8.38 -7.83 10.24
N LEU A 121 -8.39 -8.11 11.54
CA LEU A 121 -9.44 -8.91 12.20
C LEU A 121 -10.69 -8.09 12.58
N HIS A 122 -10.74 -6.81 12.20
CA HIS A 122 -11.84 -5.88 12.50
C HIS A 122 -12.38 -5.26 11.20
N THR A 123 -13.68 -5.04 11.14
CA THR A 123 -14.33 -4.34 10.02
C THR A 123 -14.20 -2.82 10.17
N PRO A 124 -14.18 -2.05 9.07
CA PRO A 124 -14.20 -0.59 9.16
C PRO A 124 -15.52 -0.16 9.82
N GLN A 125 -15.44 0.66 10.87
CA GLN A 125 -16.63 1.28 11.45
C GLN A 125 -16.99 2.52 10.64
N SER A 126 -18.25 2.59 10.21
CA SER A 126 -18.87 3.68 9.47
C SER A 126 -19.03 4.94 10.31
#